data_AF-A0A836U7C2-F1
#
_entry.id   AF-A0A836U7C2-F1
#
_cell.length_a   1.000
_cell.length_b   1.000
_cell.length_c   1.000
_cell.angle_alpha   90.00
_cell.angle_beta   90.00
_cell.angle_gamma   90.00
#
_symmetry.space_group_name_H-M   'P 1'
#
loop_
_entity.id
_entity.type
_entity.pdbx_description
1 polymer ?
#
loop_
_entity_poly.entity_id
_entity_poly.type
_entity_poly.pdbx_seq_one_letter_code
_entity_poly.pdbx_strand_id
1 'polypeptide(L)'
;MRAQIFKSFTPAFTAFIAVVCLATAAQGEVLQWQLGDGGLSWRDNELNSTAISFDTPGAIQLVGFNPNDNIVGQLNWSEGFPQDFVSEAAEARVWDNVPFKQSNLPLVDDDPATSSESRFKDFGVLQAGRTFFFDLGTRFPVSRIAFFPRPEGTDSRGRPYADDFIRSYKLQVNDGVRFNQQNLPI
;
A
#
# COMPACT_ATOMS: atom_id res chain seq x y z
N MET A 1 90.93 54.26 -26.69
CA MET A 1 91.57 53.83 -25.41
C MET A 1 90.48 53.20 -24.57
N ARG A 2 90.71 51.97 -24.08
CA ARG A 2 89.70 51.03 -23.56
C ARG A 2 88.99 51.54 -22.30
N ALA A 3 87.66 51.40 -22.25
CA ALA A 3 86.89 51.47 -21.01
C ALA A 3 86.56 50.03 -20.57
N GLN A 4 87.01 49.68 -19.37
CA GLN A 4 86.76 48.39 -18.71
C GLN A 4 85.36 48.36 -18.10
N ILE A 5 84.63 47.27 -18.30
CA ILE A 5 83.39 46.95 -17.58
C ILE A 5 83.69 45.73 -16.71
N PHE A 6 83.79 45.94 -15.40
CA PHE A 6 83.73 44.88 -14.41
C PHE A 6 82.25 44.59 -14.11
N LYS A 7 81.80 43.36 -14.35
CA LYS A 7 80.58 42.81 -13.77
C LYS A 7 80.98 41.80 -12.72
N SER A 8 80.49 42.01 -11.52
CA SER A 8 80.72 41.21 -10.33
C SER A 8 79.48 40.35 -10.01
N PHE A 9 79.74 39.23 -9.33
CA PHE A 9 78.84 38.40 -8.52
C PHE A 9 77.74 37.54 -9.20
N THR A 10 78.05 36.25 -9.34
CA THR A 10 77.19 35.09 -8.98
C THR A 10 76.89 35.10 -7.46
N PRO A 11 75.91 34.36 -6.87
CA PRO A 11 75.34 33.06 -7.28
C PRO A 11 73.81 32.85 -7.02
N ALA A 12 73.29 31.66 -7.32
CA ALA A 12 72.37 30.84 -6.49
C ALA A 12 71.22 30.14 -7.26
N PHE A 13 71.29 28.82 -7.19
CA PHE A 13 70.29 27.77 -7.40
C PHE A 13 68.82 28.14 -7.09
N THR A 14 67.88 27.72 -7.95
CA THR A 14 66.52 27.34 -7.51
C THR A 14 65.94 26.26 -8.42
N ALA A 15 65.78 25.07 -7.88
CA ALA A 15 65.00 23.98 -8.47
C ALA A 15 63.50 24.31 -8.33
N PHE A 16 62.70 24.09 -9.38
CA PHE A 16 61.24 24.11 -9.25
C PHE A 16 60.66 22.78 -9.75
N ILE A 17 60.02 22.11 -8.80
CA ILE A 17 59.34 20.83 -8.87
C ILE A 17 58.24 20.92 -9.93
N ALA A 18 58.30 20.06 -10.94
CA ALA A 18 57.16 19.81 -11.82
C ALA A 18 56.08 19.12 -10.97
N VAL A 19 55.08 19.91 -10.57
CA VAL A 19 53.84 19.40 -9.97
C VAL A 19 53.23 18.44 -10.97
N VAL A 20 53.36 17.14 -10.67
CA VAL A 20 52.57 16.09 -11.31
C VAL A 20 51.13 16.41 -10.97
N CYS A 21 50.40 16.98 -11.93
CA CYS A 21 48.96 16.98 -11.94
C CYS A 21 48.50 15.51 -12.00
N LEU A 22 48.46 14.87 -10.82
CA LEU A 22 47.63 13.72 -10.57
C LEU A 22 46.20 14.17 -10.85
N ALA A 23 45.76 13.92 -12.09
CA ALA A 23 44.36 13.82 -12.42
C ALA A 23 43.81 12.70 -11.54
N THR A 24 43.37 13.03 -10.32
CA THR A 24 42.50 12.17 -9.54
C THR A 24 41.23 12.05 -10.36
N ALA A 25 41.13 10.97 -11.13
CA ALA A 25 39.88 10.57 -11.72
C ALA A 25 38.88 10.48 -10.58
N ALA A 26 37.96 11.44 -10.50
CA ALA A 26 36.82 11.35 -9.63
C ALA A 26 36.02 10.13 -10.07
N GLN A 27 36.27 8.99 -9.42
CA GLN A 27 35.44 7.81 -9.58
C GLN A 27 34.14 8.13 -8.83
N GLY A 28 33.16 8.65 -9.55
CA GLY A 28 31.80 8.71 -9.06
C GLY A 28 31.31 7.29 -8.84
N GLU A 29 31.09 6.91 -7.58
CA GLU A 29 30.41 5.67 -7.27
C GLU A 29 28.95 5.82 -7.73
N VAL A 30 28.62 5.17 -8.86
CA VAL A 30 27.23 5.08 -9.31
C VAL A 30 26.56 4.03 -8.42
N LEU A 31 25.89 4.50 -7.36
CA LEU A 31 24.97 3.67 -6.59
C LEU A 31 23.73 3.45 -7.45
N GLN A 32 23.72 2.33 -8.19
CA GLN A 32 22.54 1.86 -8.89
C GLN A 32 21.59 1.25 -7.85
N TRP A 33 20.56 1.99 -7.49
CA TRP A 33 19.45 1.46 -6.69
C TRP A 33 18.58 0.60 -7.60
N GLN A 34 18.76 -0.71 -7.51
CA GLN A 34 17.95 -1.69 -8.23
C GLN A 34 17.06 -2.44 -7.24
N LEU A 35 15.74 -2.38 -7.46
CA LEU A 35 14.79 -3.21 -6.72
C LEU A 35 14.96 -4.67 -7.19
N GLY A 36 15.13 -5.61 -6.24
CA GLY A 36 15.39 -7.02 -6.55
C GLY A 36 16.87 -7.39 -6.77
N ASP A 37 17.82 -6.60 -6.25
CA ASP A 37 19.23 -7.02 -6.22
C ASP A 37 19.47 -8.14 -5.18
N GLY A 38 20.50 -8.96 -5.35
CA GLY A 38 20.85 -10.05 -4.43
C GLY A 38 20.07 -11.37 -4.62
N GLY A 39 19.40 -11.56 -5.75
CA GLY A 39 18.68 -12.80 -6.09
C GLY A 39 17.21 -12.83 -5.67
N LEU A 40 16.69 -11.73 -5.14
CA LEU A 40 15.26 -11.54 -4.88
C LEU A 40 14.53 -11.17 -6.18
N SER A 41 13.39 -11.80 -6.42
CA SER A 41 12.55 -11.45 -7.55
C SER A 41 11.87 -10.10 -7.31
N TRP A 42 11.49 -9.40 -8.38
CA TRP A 42 10.67 -8.18 -8.26
C TRP A 42 9.38 -8.45 -7.49
N ARG A 43 8.83 -9.65 -7.69
CA ARG A 43 7.62 -10.15 -7.04
C ARG A 43 7.77 -10.32 -5.53
N ASP A 44 9.00 -10.47 -5.02
CA ASP A 44 9.22 -10.56 -3.58
C ASP A 44 8.92 -9.22 -2.86
N ASN A 45 8.80 -8.11 -3.62
CA ASN A 45 8.36 -6.81 -3.13
C ASN A 45 6.85 -6.57 -3.26
N GLU A 46 6.12 -7.44 -3.98
CA GLU A 46 4.64 -7.44 -4.08
C GLU A 46 4.00 -7.57 -2.69
N LEU A 47 4.73 -8.16 -1.74
CA LEU A 47 4.30 -8.38 -0.37
C LEU A 47 4.09 -7.10 0.47
N ASN A 48 4.35 -5.91 -0.07
CA ASN A 48 4.44 -4.69 0.73
C ASN A 48 3.32 -3.67 0.50
N SER A 49 2.48 -3.79 -0.55
CA SER A 49 1.43 -2.79 -0.78
C SER A 49 0.34 -3.25 -1.75
N THR A 50 -0.92 -3.00 -1.41
CA THR A 50 -2.07 -3.15 -2.30
C THR A 50 -2.17 -2.03 -3.35
N ALA A 51 -1.40 -0.94 -3.23
CA ALA A 51 -1.43 0.18 -4.19
C ALA A 51 -0.38 0.05 -5.29
N ILE A 52 0.40 -1.03 -5.33
CA ILE A 52 1.47 -1.23 -6.32
C ILE A 52 1.18 -2.50 -7.14
N SER A 53 1.12 -2.37 -8.46
CA SER A 53 1.06 -3.52 -9.38
C SER A 53 2.45 -3.85 -9.92
N PHE A 54 2.76 -5.15 -9.90
CA PHE A 54 3.98 -5.75 -10.44
C PHE A 54 3.72 -6.61 -11.69
N ASP A 55 2.50 -6.55 -12.23
CA ASP A 55 2.07 -7.41 -13.34
C ASP A 55 2.61 -6.97 -14.70
N THR A 56 3.11 -5.74 -14.81
CA THR A 56 3.73 -5.22 -16.04
C THR A 56 5.22 -5.56 -16.07
N PRO A 57 5.69 -6.40 -17.01
CA PRO A 57 7.12 -6.73 -17.10
C PRO A 57 7.98 -5.49 -17.30
N GLY A 58 8.96 -5.29 -16.42
CA GLY A 58 9.91 -4.18 -16.50
C GLY A 58 9.39 -2.83 -16.01
N ALA A 59 8.21 -2.77 -15.38
CA ALA A 59 7.69 -1.54 -14.78
C ALA A 59 7.04 -1.80 -13.41
N ILE A 60 7.17 -0.84 -12.50
CA ILE A 60 6.34 -0.72 -11.30
C ILE A 60 5.29 0.33 -11.59
N GLN A 61 4.03 0.00 -11.30
CA GLN A 61 2.92 0.93 -11.49
C GLN A 61 2.15 1.08 -10.19
N LEU A 62 1.70 2.32 -9.94
CA LEU A 62 0.67 2.53 -8.93
C LEU A 62 -0.66 2.03 -9.50
N VAL A 63 -1.47 1.39 -8.65
CA VAL A 63 -2.83 1.06 -9.00
C VAL A 63 -3.60 2.38 -9.14
N GLY A 64 -4.05 2.66 -10.36
CA GLY A 64 -4.82 3.86 -10.68
C GLY A 64 -6.31 3.59 -10.56
N PHE A 65 -7.05 4.53 -9.94
CA PHE A 65 -8.50 4.45 -9.80
C PHE A 65 -9.17 5.66 -10.42
N ASN A 66 -10.25 5.41 -11.15
CA ASN A 66 -11.23 6.42 -11.50
C ASN A 66 -12.33 6.46 -10.42
N PRO A 67 -13.05 7.58 -10.28
CA PRO A 67 -14.17 7.67 -9.32
C PRO A 67 -15.30 6.65 -9.52
N ASN A 68 -15.36 5.98 -10.68
CA ASN A 68 -16.35 4.96 -11.00
C ASN A 68 -15.85 3.53 -10.77
N ASP A 69 -14.58 3.35 -10.45
CA ASP A 69 -13.98 2.04 -10.28
C ASP A 69 -14.37 1.47 -8.91
N ASN A 70 -14.76 0.19 -8.89
CA ASN A 70 -14.95 -0.52 -7.63
C ASN A 70 -13.59 -0.99 -7.11
N ILE A 71 -13.08 -0.32 -6.07
CA ILE A 71 -11.80 -0.68 -5.45
C ILE A 71 -11.82 -2.13 -4.96
N VAL A 72 -12.96 -2.62 -4.46
CA VAL A 72 -13.09 -3.97 -3.88
C VAL A 72 -12.65 -5.06 -4.86
N GLY A 73 -13.06 -4.98 -6.13
CA GLY A 73 -12.71 -5.97 -7.15
C GLY A 73 -11.26 -5.90 -7.65
N GLN A 74 -10.49 -4.90 -7.22
CA GLN A 74 -9.08 -4.72 -7.62
C GLN A 74 -8.10 -5.12 -6.51
N LEU A 75 -8.58 -5.39 -5.29
CA LEU A 75 -7.74 -5.75 -4.16
C LEU A 75 -7.73 -7.26 -3.94
N ASN A 76 -6.57 -7.78 -3.52
CA ASN A 76 -6.48 -9.13 -2.99
C ASN A 76 -6.95 -9.14 -1.54
N TRP A 77 -8.03 -9.86 -1.24
CA TRP A 77 -8.64 -9.92 0.08
C TRP A 77 -8.23 -11.16 0.86
N SER A 78 -7.93 -10.96 2.14
CA SER A 78 -7.73 -12.02 3.12
C SER A 78 -8.64 -11.83 4.33
N GLU A 79 -8.88 -12.91 5.08
CA GLU A 79 -9.62 -12.82 6.33
C GLU A 79 -8.70 -12.57 7.52
N GLY A 80 -9.22 -11.84 8.49
CA GLY A 80 -8.56 -11.63 9.77
C GLY A 80 -8.31 -10.16 10.07
N PHE A 81 -7.74 -9.92 11.24
CA PHE A 81 -7.36 -8.58 11.68
C PHE A 81 -5.93 -8.27 11.23
N PRO A 82 -5.61 -7.01 10.90
CA PRO A 82 -4.25 -6.64 10.53
C PRO A 82 -3.33 -6.66 11.76
N GLN A 83 -2.01 -6.80 11.55
CA GLN A 83 -1.03 -6.69 12.65
C GLN A 83 -0.97 -5.26 13.21
N ASP A 84 -1.08 -4.28 12.32
CA ASP A 84 -1.21 -2.87 12.62
C ASP A 84 -2.02 -2.18 11.50
N PHE A 85 -2.51 -0.96 11.72
CA PHE A 85 -3.38 -0.24 10.75
C PHE A 85 -2.67 0.90 10.01
N VAL A 86 -1.34 1.02 10.16
CA VAL A 86 -0.55 2.14 9.60
C VAL A 86 0.30 1.68 8.43
N SER A 87 0.90 0.51 8.58
CA SER A 87 1.78 -0.13 7.62
C SER A 87 1.00 -0.54 6.37
N GLU A 88 1.67 -0.42 5.23
CA GLU A 88 1.13 -0.98 4.00
C GLU A 88 1.26 -2.51 4.02
N ALA A 89 0.31 -3.20 3.39
CA ALA A 89 0.24 -4.64 3.31
C ALA A 89 -0.08 -5.08 1.87
N ALA A 90 0.34 -6.30 1.50
CA ALA A 90 0.05 -6.91 0.19
C ALA A 90 -1.43 -7.24 -0.03
N GLU A 91 -2.17 -7.41 1.06
CA GLU A 91 -3.55 -7.89 1.06
C GLU A 91 -4.42 -6.92 1.85
N ALA A 92 -5.60 -6.64 1.31
CA ALA A 92 -6.70 -6.07 2.07
C ALA A 92 -7.24 -7.11 3.05
N ARG A 93 -7.85 -6.66 4.14
CA ARG A 93 -8.40 -7.54 5.18
C ARG A 93 -9.86 -7.24 5.48
N VAL A 94 -10.62 -8.31 5.68
CA VAL A 94 -12.02 -8.24 6.11
C VAL A 94 -12.25 -9.08 7.37
N TRP A 95 -12.95 -8.51 8.34
CA TRP A 95 -13.37 -9.23 9.54
C TRP A 95 -14.63 -8.63 10.17
N ASP A 96 -15.15 -9.31 11.19
CA ASP A 96 -16.29 -8.85 11.99
C ASP A 96 -16.04 -9.10 13.48
N ASN A 97 -16.91 -8.52 14.32
CA ASN A 97 -16.91 -8.73 15.77
C ASN A 97 -17.84 -9.87 16.25
N VAL A 98 -18.23 -10.78 15.35
CA VAL A 98 -19.13 -11.90 15.69
C VAL A 98 -18.29 -13.08 16.23
N PRO A 99 -18.72 -13.73 17.33
CA PRO A 99 -17.96 -14.83 17.92
C PRO A 99 -17.94 -16.09 17.04
N PHE A 100 -19.01 -16.35 16.29
CA PHE A 100 -19.09 -17.49 15.38
C PHE A 100 -18.44 -17.12 14.05
N LYS A 101 -17.29 -17.76 13.75
CA LYS A 101 -16.50 -17.52 12.55
C LYS A 101 -17.16 -18.19 11.34
N GLN A 102 -17.62 -17.36 10.43
CA GLN A 102 -17.96 -17.71 9.05
C GLN A 102 -17.23 -16.72 8.15
N SER A 103 -17.06 -17.08 6.88
CA SER A 103 -16.31 -16.23 5.95
C SER A 103 -17.02 -14.90 5.69
N ASN A 104 -16.24 -13.83 5.59
CA ASN A 104 -16.64 -12.50 5.15
C ASN A 104 -16.15 -12.17 3.73
N LEU A 105 -15.39 -13.07 3.09
CA LEU A 105 -14.96 -12.90 1.70
C LEU A 105 -16.12 -12.65 0.72
N PRO A 106 -17.31 -13.25 0.87
CA PRO A 106 -18.48 -12.93 0.05
C PRO A 106 -18.99 -11.49 0.13
N LEU A 107 -18.42 -10.64 1.00
CA LEU A 107 -18.74 -9.21 1.07
C LEU A 107 -17.79 -8.36 0.21
N VAL A 108 -16.70 -8.95 -0.28
CA VAL A 108 -15.57 -8.25 -0.91
C VAL A 108 -15.03 -8.97 -2.15
N ASP A 109 -15.80 -9.89 -2.72
CA ASP A 109 -15.40 -10.72 -3.88
C ASP A 109 -15.83 -10.13 -5.24
N ASP A 110 -16.44 -8.95 -5.25
CA ASP A 110 -16.99 -8.27 -6.44
C ASP A 110 -18.05 -9.11 -7.20
N ASP A 111 -18.64 -10.12 -6.55
CA ASP A 111 -19.73 -10.91 -7.12
C ASP A 111 -21.09 -10.44 -6.56
N PRO A 112 -21.94 -9.79 -7.35
CA PRO A 112 -23.27 -9.38 -6.88
C PRO A 112 -24.16 -10.58 -6.54
N ALA A 113 -23.80 -11.78 -7.00
CA ALA A 113 -24.49 -13.02 -6.71
C ALA A 113 -23.97 -13.69 -5.43
N THR A 114 -23.08 -13.11 -4.62
CA THR A 114 -22.70 -13.65 -3.29
C THR A 114 -23.14 -12.70 -2.17
N SER A 115 -23.16 -13.18 -0.92
CA SER A 115 -23.50 -12.37 0.26
C SER A 115 -23.14 -13.10 1.55
N SER A 116 -23.42 -12.48 2.71
CA SER A 116 -23.41 -13.15 4.02
C SER A 116 -24.61 -14.09 4.29
N GLU A 117 -25.42 -14.35 3.26
CA GLU A 117 -26.56 -15.28 3.28
C GLU A 117 -27.51 -15.08 4.47
N SER A 118 -27.80 -16.14 5.24
CA SER A 118 -28.72 -16.10 6.38
C SER A 118 -28.05 -15.74 7.71
N ARG A 119 -26.73 -15.54 7.75
CA ARG A 119 -25.93 -15.35 9.00
C ARG A 119 -26.46 -14.22 9.90
N PHE A 120 -27.10 -13.22 9.30
CA PHE A 120 -27.62 -12.02 9.97
C PHE A 120 -29.15 -11.88 9.87
N LYS A 121 -29.84 -12.96 9.48
CA LYS A 121 -31.29 -12.96 9.19
C LYS A 121 -32.12 -13.78 10.18
N ASP A 122 -31.49 -14.30 11.23
CA ASP A 122 -32.18 -15.08 12.26
C ASP A 122 -33.11 -14.23 13.11
N PHE A 123 -34.38 -14.62 13.14
CA PHE A 123 -35.40 -13.97 13.95
C PHE A 123 -35.09 -14.10 15.44
N GLY A 124 -35.23 -13.00 16.18
CA GLY A 124 -34.96 -12.96 17.61
C GLY A 124 -33.48 -12.82 17.98
N VAL A 125 -32.57 -12.84 17.00
CA VAL A 125 -31.15 -12.57 17.23
C VAL A 125 -30.88 -11.07 17.08
N LEU A 126 -30.45 -10.44 18.18
CA LEU A 126 -30.08 -9.03 18.17
C LEU A 126 -28.87 -8.80 17.22
N GLN A 127 -29.08 -7.94 16.23
CA GLN A 127 -28.05 -7.53 15.27
C GLN A 127 -27.36 -6.21 15.68
N ALA A 128 -27.84 -5.57 16.76
CA ALA A 128 -27.29 -4.32 17.24
C ALA A 128 -25.82 -4.49 17.66
N GLY A 129 -24.96 -3.55 17.26
CA GLY A 129 -23.55 -3.56 17.57
C GLY A 129 -22.71 -4.53 16.75
N ARG A 130 -23.29 -5.21 15.74
CA ARG A 130 -22.51 -5.97 14.75
C ARG A 130 -21.74 -5.00 13.87
N THR A 131 -20.44 -5.22 13.78
CA THR A 131 -19.51 -4.36 13.06
C THR A 131 -18.70 -5.22 12.11
N PHE A 132 -18.66 -4.79 10.85
CA PHE A 132 -17.72 -5.29 9.85
C PHE A 132 -16.59 -4.27 9.71
N PHE A 133 -15.41 -4.80 9.47
CA PHE A 133 -14.21 -4.01 9.32
C PHE A 133 -13.57 -4.36 7.99
N PHE A 134 -13.16 -3.33 7.28
CA PHE A 134 -12.53 -3.41 5.97
C PHE A 134 -11.25 -2.58 6.07
N ASP A 135 -10.12 -3.26 5.99
CA ASP A 135 -8.80 -2.65 5.85
C ASP A 135 -8.36 -2.83 4.41
N LEU A 136 -8.08 -1.73 3.72
CA LEU A 136 -7.71 -1.77 2.30
C LEU A 136 -6.22 -2.13 2.10
N GLY A 137 -5.46 -2.31 3.18
CA GLY A 137 -4.03 -2.63 3.15
C GLY A 137 -3.13 -1.43 2.84
N THR A 138 -3.70 -0.30 2.39
CA THR A 138 -3.01 0.99 2.22
C THR A 138 -4.05 2.11 2.14
N ARG A 139 -3.59 3.36 1.95
CA ARG A 139 -4.44 4.54 1.92
C ARG A 139 -5.01 4.77 0.53
N PHE A 140 -6.34 4.66 0.41
CA PHE A 140 -7.07 5.03 -0.81
C PHE A 140 -7.92 6.29 -0.60
N PRO A 141 -7.97 7.20 -1.58
CA PRO A 141 -8.88 8.35 -1.54
C PRO A 141 -10.32 7.91 -1.89
N VAL A 142 -11.01 7.30 -0.92
CA VAL A 142 -12.38 6.82 -1.10
C VAL A 142 -13.36 7.99 -1.06
N SER A 143 -14.19 8.13 -2.10
CA SER A 143 -15.23 9.16 -2.19
C SER A 143 -16.66 8.65 -1.97
N ARG A 144 -16.87 7.33 -2.10
CA ARG A 144 -18.18 6.68 -1.97
C ARG A 144 -18.03 5.28 -1.38
N ILE A 145 -18.91 4.96 -0.44
CA ILE A 145 -19.09 3.60 0.10
C ILE A 145 -20.54 3.21 -0.18
N ALA A 146 -20.74 2.06 -0.82
CA ALA A 146 -22.04 1.52 -1.15
C ALA A 146 -22.11 0.06 -0.70
N PHE A 147 -23.25 -0.33 -0.15
CA PHE A 147 -23.59 -1.71 0.16
C PHE A 147 -25.03 -1.93 -0.25
N PHE A 148 -25.30 -3.08 -0.85
CA PHE A 148 -26.61 -3.45 -1.37
C PHE A 148 -26.83 -4.95 -1.09
N PRO A 149 -28.08 -5.39 -0.92
CA PRO A 149 -28.38 -6.80 -0.82
C PRO A 149 -28.15 -7.49 -2.18
N ARG A 150 -27.99 -8.82 -2.16
CA ARG A 150 -28.01 -9.64 -3.37
C ARG A 150 -29.28 -9.34 -4.19
N PRO A 151 -29.17 -9.02 -5.49
CA PRO A 151 -30.31 -8.55 -6.28
C PRO A 151 -31.27 -9.66 -6.67
N GLU A 152 -30.80 -10.91 -6.75
CA GLU A 152 -31.59 -12.06 -7.22
C GLU A 152 -31.68 -13.16 -6.15
N GLY A 153 -32.72 -13.99 -6.25
CA GLY A 153 -32.97 -15.13 -5.37
C GLY A 153 -33.85 -14.83 -4.15
N THR A 154 -34.13 -15.86 -3.37
CA THR A 154 -34.99 -15.78 -2.18
C THR A 154 -34.38 -16.55 -1.01
N ASP A 155 -34.69 -16.14 0.21
CA ASP A 155 -34.36 -16.89 1.41
C ASP A 155 -35.19 -18.19 1.56
N SER A 156 -34.93 -18.95 2.63
CA SER A 156 -35.64 -20.20 2.94
C SER A 156 -37.15 -20.04 3.19
N ARG A 157 -37.63 -18.80 3.32
CA ARG A 157 -39.04 -18.45 3.52
C ARG A 157 -39.66 -17.83 2.26
N GLY A 158 -38.92 -17.79 1.15
CA GLY A 158 -39.39 -17.23 -0.13
C GLY A 158 -39.35 -15.70 -0.19
N ARG A 159 -38.72 -15.01 0.77
CA ARG A 159 -38.57 -13.56 0.70
C ARG A 159 -37.43 -13.21 -0.27
N PRO A 160 -37.62 -12.27 -1.21
CA PRO A 160 -36.56 -11.83 -2.11
C PRO A 160 -35.36 -11.28 -1.35
N TYR A 161 -34.15 -11.67 -1.76
CA TYR A 161 -32.94 -11.10 -1.17
C TYR A 161 -32.82 -9.60 -1.45
N ALA A 162 -33.34 -9.13 -2.59
CA ALA A 162 -33.41 -7.71 -2.93
C ALA A 162 -34.08 -6.83 -1.84
N ASP A 163 -34.89 -7.42 -0.95
CA ASP A 163 -35.55 -6.69 0.13
C ASP A 163 -34.70 -6.59 1.42
N ASP A 164 -33.51 -7.18 1.46
CA ASP A 164 -32.67 -7.30 2.66
C ASP A 164 -31.72 -6.10 2.88
N PHE A 165 -32.15 -4.90 2.48
CA PHE A 165 -31.39 -3.67 2.74
C PHE A 165 -31.14 -3.45 4.23
N ILE A 166 -29.91 -3.03 4.55
CA ILE A 166 -29.55 -2.56 5.89
C ILE A 166 -30.32 -1.27 6.17
N ARG A 167 -31.26 -1.33 7.12
CA ARG A 167 -32.17 -0.20 7.43
C ARG A 167 -31.55 0.89 8.29
N SER A 168 -30.51 0.55 9.03
CA SER A 168 -29.80 1.48 9.92
C SER A 168 -28.35 1.03 10.07
N TYR A 169 -27.43 1.98 9.96
CA TYR A 169 -26.00 1.74 10.02
C TYR A 169 -25.26 2.97 10.54
N LYS A 170 -24.06 2.75 11.04
CA LYS A 170 -23.08 3.80 11.34
C LYS A 170 -21.83 3.49 10.53
N LEU A 171 -21.36 4.47 9.76
CA LEU A 171 -20.11 4.37 9.03
C LEU A 171 -19.03 5.14 9.80
N GLN A 172 -17.86 4.53 9.95
CA GLN A 172 -16.68 5.16 10.52
C GLN A 172 -15.51 4.89 9.58
N VAL A 173 -14.66 5.90 9.39
CA VAL A 173 -13.46 5.82 8.56
C VAL A 173 -12.32 6.33 9.42
N ASN A 174 -11.18 5.65 9.35
CA ASN A 174 -9.99 6.00 10.10
C ASN A 174 -8.79 5.99 9.14
N ASP A 175 -7.82 6.86 9.41
CA ASP A 175 -6.59 7.06 8.64
C ASP A 175 -5.42 6.17 9.10
N GLY A 176 -5.69 5.28 10.03
CA GLY A 176 -4.74 4.37 10.65
C GLY A 176 -3.98 4.96 11.83
N VAL A 177 -4.10 6.26 12.15
CA VAL A 177 -3.23 6.92 13.15
C VAL A 177 -3.91 7.26 14.47
N ARG A 178 -5.25 7.20 14.56
CA ARG A 178 -5.99 7.52 15.79
C ARG A 178 -6.75 6.31 16.31
N PHE A 179 -6.58 6.03 17.60
CA PHE A 179 -7.21 4.88 18.26
C PHE A 179 -7.87 5.27 19.58
N ASN A 180 -8.89 4.52 19.98
CA ASN A 180 -9.42 4.59 21.34
C ASN A 180 -8.52 3.82 22.33
N GLN A 181 -8.92 3.85 23.61
CA GLN A 181 -8.22 3.15 24.69
C GLN A 181 -8.21 1.62 24.54
N GLN A 182 -9.08 1.06 23.68
CA GLN A 182 -9.15 -0.37 23.35
C GLN A 182 -8.34 -0.71 22.08
N ASN A 183 -7.51 0.22 21.60
CA ASN A 183 -6.70 0.09 20.39
C ASN A 183 -7.52 -0.17 19.11
N LEU A 184 -8.77 0.33 19.09
CA LEU A 184 -9.62 0.29 17.91
C LEU A 184 -9.56 1.64 17.18
N PRO A 185 -9.55 1.64 15.84
CA PRO A 185 -9.61 2.86 15.04
C PRO A 185 -10.79 3.78 15.44
N ILE A 186 -10.57 5.09 15.55
CA ILE A 186 -11.61 6.10 15.86
C ILE A 186 -11.82 7.15 14.79
#